data_AF-A0A2M8BPW9-F1
#
_entry.id   AF-A0A2M8BPW9-F1
#
_cell.length_a   1.000
_cell.length_b   1.000
_cell.length_c   1.000
_cell.angle_alpha   90.00
_cell.angle_beta   90.00
_cell.angle_gamma   90.00
#
_symmetry.space_group_name_H-M   'P 1'
#
loop_
_entity.id
_entity.type
_entity.pdbx_description
1 polymer ?
#
loop_
_entity_poly.entity_id
_entity_poly.type
_entity_poly.pdbx_seq_one_letter_code
_entity_poly.pdbx_strand_id
1 'polypeptide(L)'
;MKPLWATYDELSKHDKLKLAQHGNVEARRLILKDRDQTLHPHLLNNPGITAGEVAALVRSGGAGPAFIARVAARADLLGNPQIAEAIVMNPQTPVPLAVQLIAKLPIDVVRRIAKAGNLRMPIVSAARKRVIVK
;
A
#
# COMPACT_ATOMS: atom_id res chain seq x y z
N MET A 1 13.33 1.32 -30.35
CA MET A 1 13.21 0.43 -29.17
C MET A 1 11.73 0.34 -28.82
N LYS A 2 11.15 -0.85 -28.62
CA LYS A 2 9.74 -0.97 -28.20
C LYS A 2 9.58 -0.53 -26.73
N PRO A 3 8.47 0.12 -26.34
CA PRO A 3 8.26 0.52 -24.95
C PRO A 3 7.93 -0.71 -24.08
N LEU A 4 8.29 -0.65 -22.79
CA LEU A 4 8.13 -1.78 -21.86
C LEU A 4 6.68 -2.29 -21.76
N TRP A 5 5.69 -1.40 -21.77
CA TRP A 5 4.28 -1.78 -21.69
C TRP A 5 3.81 -2.61 -22.89
N ALA A 6 4.45 -2.47 -24.05
CA ALA A 6 4.07 -3.20 -25.28
C ALA A 6 4.56 -4.65 -25.29
N THR A 7 5.59 -4.96 -24.50
CA THR A 7 6.19 -6.31 -24.42
C THR A 7 5.99 -6.93 -23.03
N TYR A 8 5.27 -6.27 -22.12
CA TYR A 8 5.16 -6.67 -20.72
C TYR A 8 4.49 -8.03 -20.53
N ASP A 9 3.42 -8.29 -21.28
CA ASP A 9 2.64 -9.52 -21.18
C ASP A 9 3.38 -10.74 -21.75
N GLU A 10 4.39 -10.52 -22.59
CA GLU A 10 5.26 -11.55 -23.15
C GLU A 10 6.35 -12.00 -22.14
N LEU A 11 6.56 -11.26 -21.06
CA LEU A 11 7.60 -11.54 -20.08
C LEU A 11 7.26 -12.75 -19.22
N SER A 12 8.29 -13.57 -18.96
CA SER A 12 8.18 -14.65 -17.98
C SER A 12 7.97 -14.09 -16.56
N LYS A 13 7.43 -14.92 -15.66
CA LYS A 13 7.31 -14.56 -14.23
C LYS A 13 8.66 -14.15 -13.63
N HIS A 14 9.73 -14.83 -14.03
CA HIS A 14 11.07 -14.54 -13.56
C HIS A 14 11.57 -13.16 -14.03
N ASP A 15 11.30 -12.78 -15.29
CA ASP A 15 11.67 -11.46 -15.80
C ASP A 15 10.85 -10.35 -15.13
N LYS A 16 9.56 -10.60 -14.88
CA LYS A 16 8.71 -9.69 -14.11
C LYS A 16 9.21 -9.52 -12.67
N LEU A 17 9.71 -10.59 -12.04
CA LEU A 17 10.31 -10.50 -10.71
C LEU A 17 11.59 -9.65 -10.72
N LYS A 18 12.45 -9.80 -11.73
CA LYS A 18 13.61 -8.91 -11.93
C LYS A 18 13.18 -7.47 -12.15
N LEU A 19 12.14 -7.21 -12.94
CA LEU A 19 11.59 -5.87 -13.14
C LEU A 19 11.05 -5.27 -11.84
N ALA A 20 10.39 -6.05 -11.00
CA ALA A 20 9.94 -5.56 -9.70
C ALA A 20 11.12 -5.07 -8.83
N GLN A 21 12.22 -5.82 -8.83
CA GLN A 21 13.38 -5.58 -7.96
C GLN A 21 14.37 -4.54 -8.53
N HIS A 22 14.48 -4.40 -9.84
CA HIS A 22 15.52 -3.56 -10.46
C HIS A 22 15.00 -2.60 -11.53
N GLY A 23 13.70 -2.68 -11.85
CA GLY A 23 13.09 -1.81 -12.85
C GLY A 23 12.90 -0.37 -12.38
N ASN A 24 12.65 0.51 -13.36
CA ASN A 24 12.33 1.91 -13.14
C ASN A 24 10.87 2.10 -12.63
N VAL A 25 10.46 3.35 -12.45
CA VAL A 25 9.11 3.71 -11.99
C VAL A 25 8.01 3.09 -12.87
N GLU A 26 8.19 3.09 -14.19
CA GLU A 26 7.21 2.51 -15.12
C GLU A 26 7.09 0.99 -14.95
N ALA A 27 8.20 0.29 -14.78
CA ALA A 27 8.19 -1.15 -14.49
C ALA A 27 7.44 -1.45 -13.19
N ARG A 28 7.65 -0.68 -12.12
CA ARG A 28 6.95 -0.85 -10.84
C ARG A 28 5.44 -0.61 -10.96
N ARG A 29 5.02 0.38 -11.75
CA ARG A 29 3.61 0.65 -12.04
C ARG A 29 2.96 -0.48 -12.83
N LEU A 30 3.67 -1.07 -13.79
CA LEU A 30 3.20 -2.24 -14.53
C LEU A 30 3.04 -3.46 -13.62
N ILE A 31 4.03 -3.72 -12.75
CA ILE A 31 3.97 -4.82 -11.79
C ILE A 31 2.77 -4.70 -10.85
N LEU A 32 2.41 -3.48 -10.40
CA LEU A 32 1.23 -3.28 -9.55
C LEU A 32 -0.10 -3.61 -10.27
N LYS A 33 -0.12 -3.51 -11.60
CA LYS A 33 -1.28 -3.84 -12.44
C LYS A 33 -1.26 -5.29 -12.90
N ASP A 34 -0.22 -6.05 -12.56
CA ASP A 34 -0.12 -7.45 -12.96
C ASP A 34 -1.23 -8.27 -12.30
N ARG A 35 -1.73 -9.28 -13.04
CA ARG A 35 -2.71 -10.23 -12.51
C ARG A 35 -2.11 -11.09 -11.40
N ASP A 36 -0.81 -11.37 -11.47
CA ASP A 36 -0.06 -12.09 -10.45
C ASP A 36 0.39 -11.16 -9.32
N GLN A 37 -0.49 -11.00 -8.32
CA GLN A 37 -0.19 -10.19 -7.13
C GLN A 37 0.94 -10.75 -6.26
N THR A 38 1.45 -11.97 -6.53
CA THR A 38 2.64 -12.50 -5.84
C THR A 38 3.90 -11.70 -6.17
N LEU A 39 3.87 -10.89 -7.24
CA LEU A 39 4.95 -10.00 -7.63
C LEU A 39 5.05 -8.74 -6.75
N HIS A 40 3.92 -8.25 -6.22
CA HIS A 40 3.87 -6.96 -5.53
C HIS A 40 4.85 -6.84 -4.35
N PRO A 41 4.99 -7.83 -3.45
CA PRO A 41 5.94 -7.75 -2.33
C PRO A 41 7.39 -7.50 -2.75
N HIS A 42 7.79 -7.91 -3.96
CA HIS A 42 9.15 -7.73 -4.48
C HIS A 42 9.47 -6.28 -4.87
N LEU A 43 8.45 -5.42 -5.05
CA LEU A 43 8.64 -3.99 -5.28
C LEU A 43 9.40 -3.33 -4.12
N LEU A 44 9.23 -3.83 -2.90
CA LEU A 44 9.92 -3.31 -1.70
C LEU A 44 11.41 -3.62 -1.65
N ASN A 45 11.89 -4.53 -2.50
CA ASN A 45 13.31 -4.86 -2.63
C ASN A 45 14.00 -3.94 -3.65
N ASN A 46 13.25 -3.08 -4.33
CA ASN A 46 13.82 -2.17 -5.32
C ASN A 46 14.51 -0.99 -4.65
N PRO A 47 15.82 -0.77 -4.85
CA PRO A 47 16.54 0.32 -4.19
C PRO A 47 16.06 1.70 -4.63
N GLY A 48 15.40 1.80 -5.80
CA GLY A 48 14.83 3.03 -6.32
C GLY A 48 13.38 3.30 -5.88
N ILE A 49 12.78 2.46 -5.02
CA ILE A 49 11.44 2.73 -4.48
C ILE A 49 11.55 3.73 -3.32
N THR A 50 10.70 4.75 -3.34
CA THR A 50 10.68 5.79 -2.29
C THR A 50 9.48 5.59 -1.35
N ALA A 51 9.55 6.15 -0.14
CA ALA A 51 8.42 6.13 0.79
C ALA A 51 7.15 6.79 0.20
N GLY A 52 7.32 7.88 -0.55
CA GLY A 52 6.22 8.56 -1.24
C GLY A 52 5.58 7.68 -2.31
N GLU A 53 6.40 6.93 -3.07
CA GLU A 53 5.91 5.96 -4.03
C GLU A 53 5.18 4.79 -3.34
N VAL A 54 5.72 4.24 -2.26
CA VAL A 54 5.03 3.20 -1.47
C VAL A 54 3.66 3.70 -1.00
N ALA A 55 3.58 4.92 -0.47
CA ALA A 55 2.30 5.52 -0.06
C ALA A 55 1.31 5.61 -1.23
N ALA A 56 1.77 6.01 -2.42
CA ALA A 56 0.94 6.09 -3.63
C ALA A 56 0.47 4.69 -4.10
N LEU A 57 1.36 3.70 -4.10
CA LEU A 57 1.06 2.32 -4.49
C LEU A 57 0.00 1.72 -3.55
N VAL A 58 0.19 1.86 -2.23
CA VAL A 58 -0.82 1.42 -1.24
C VAL A 58 -2.13 2.17 -1.43
N ARG A 59 -2.12 3.48 -1.66
CA ARG A 59 -3.36 4.26 -1.82
C ARG A 59 -4.15 3.90 -3.08
N SER A 60 -3.49 3.41 -4.13
CA SER A 60 -4.12 3.12 -5.43
C SER A 60 -5.23 2.07 -5.39
N GLY A 61 -5.26 1.21 -4.36
CA GLY A 61 -6.23 0.11 -4.24
C GLY A 61 -5.88 -1.15 -5.06
N GLY A 62 -4.86 -1.10 -5.93
CA GLY A 62 -4.34 -2.29 -6.64
C GLY A 62 -3.31 -3.10 -5.83
N ALA A 63 -2.83 -2.52 -4.72
CA ALA A 63 -1.86 -3.14 -3.84
C ALA A 63 -2.46 -4.31 -3.04
N GLY A 64 -2.23 -5.53 -3.52
CA GLY A 64 -2.70 -6.76 -2.87
C GLY A 64 -2.36 -6.88 -1.36
N PRO A 65 -3.15 -7.67 -0.59
CA PRO A 65 -3.02 -7.76 0.88
C PRO A 65 -1.62 -8.15 1.38
N ALA A 66 -0.92 -9.05 0.67
CA ALA A 66 0.42 -9.48 1.05
C ALA A 66 1.46 -8.35 0.96
N PHE A 67 1.34 -7.47 -0.04
CA PHE A 67 2.19 -6.30 -0.15
C PHE A 67 1.90 -5.31 0.99
N ILE A 68 0.62 -5.03 1.26
CA ILE A 68 0.21 -4.15 2.38
C ILE A 68 0.75 -4.68 3.71
N ALA A 69 0.63 -5.99 3.97
CA ALA A 69 1.17 -6.61 5.18
C ALA A 69 2.70 -6.43 5.29
N ARG A 70 3.43 -6.57 4.18
CA ARG A 70 4.89 -6.41 4.15
C ARG A 70 5.31 -4.95 4.32
N VAL A 71 4.54 -3.99 3.81
CA VAL A 71 4.73 -2.56 4.11
C VAL A 71 4.49 -2.28 5.59
N ALA A 72 3.42 -2.82 6.16
CA ALA A 72 3.09 -2.62 7.57
C ALA A 72 4.11 -3.24 8.55
N ALA A 73 4.79 -4.31 8.14
CA ALA A 73 5.83 -4.96 8.94
C ALA A 73 7.16 -4.17 8.97
N ARG A 74 7.33 -3.18 8.09
CA ARG A 74 8.55 -2.35 7.98
C ARG A 74 8.42 -1.10 8.83
N ALA A 75 9.13 -1.05 9.96
CA ALA A 75 9.07 0.07 10.90
C ALA A 75 9.51 1.41 10.26
N ASP A 76 10.49 1.37 9.35
CA ASP A 76 10.97 2.53 8.58
C ASP A 76 9.86 3.14 7.71
N LEU A 77 8.99 2.31 7.15
CA LEU A 77 7.85 2.75 6.34
C LEU A 77 6.66 3.13 7.21
N LEU A 78 6.36 2.34 8.25
CA LEU A 78 5.20 2.57 9.11
C LEU A 78 5.34 3.84 9.97
N GLY A 79 6.57 4.28 10.24
CA GLY A 79 6.83 5.58 10.86
C GLY A 79 6.37 6.77 10.01
N ASN A 80 6.17 6.58 8.70
CA ASN A 80 5.64 7.63 7.84
C ASN A 80 4.10 7.72 7.96
N PRO A 81 3.55 8.86 8.44
CA PRO A 81 2.11 9.00 8.64
C PRO A 81 1.30 8.86 7.35
N GLN A 82 1.87 9.23 6.19
CA GLN A 82 1.20 9.09 4.90
C GLN A 82 1.03 7.63 4.49
N ILE A 83 2.01 6.78 4.81
CA ILE A 83 1.95 5.33 4.56
C ILE A 83 0.94 4.70 5.50
N ALA A 84 1.01 5.01 6.80
CA ALA A 84 0.07 4.49 7.78
C ALA A 84 -1.39 4.87 7.44
N GLU A 85 -1.64 6.13 7.04
CA GLU A 85 -2.95 6.57 6.56
C GLU A 85 -3.37 5.82 5.28
N ALA A 86 -2.47 5.68 4.30
CA ALA A 86 -2.76 4.95 3.06
C ALA A 86 -3.16 3.49 3.32
N ILE A 87 -2.50 2.82 4.27
CA ILE A 87 -2.86 1.46 4.67
C ILE A 87 -4.26 1.43 5.28
N VAL A 88 -4.60 2.32 6.21
CA VAL A 88 -5.93 2.32 6.85
C VAL A 88 -7.04 2.60 5.84
N MET A 89 -6.79 3.47 4.86
CA MET A 89 -7.77 3.84 3.84
C MET A 89 -7.89 2.81 2.71
N ASN A 90 -6.94 1.90 2.54
CA ASN A 90 -6.97 0.92 1.46
C ASN A 90 -8.03 -0.20 1.75
N PRO A 91 -8.91 -0.53 0.78
CA PRO A 91 -9.97 -1.52 0.96
C PRO A 91 -9.46 -2.97 1.14
N GLN A 92 -8.30 -3.31 0.55
CA GLN A 92 -7.63 -4.60 0.65
C GLN A 92 -6.86 -4.80 1.96
N THR A 93 -6.69 -3.76 2.78
CA THR A 93 -6.08 -3.89 4.11
C THR A 93 -6.93 -4.79 5.00
N PRO A 94 -6.39 -5.75 5.77
CA PRO A 94 -7.17 -6.48 6.76
C PRO A 94 -7.71 -5.56 7.86
N VAL A 95 -8.98 -5.71 8.26
CA VAL A 95 -9.61 -4.87 9.31
C VAL A 95 -8.79 -4.84 10.61
N PRO A 96 -8.28 -5.96 11.15
CA PRO A 96 -7.49 -5.93 12.37
C PRO A 96 -6.25 -5.04 12.28
N LEU A 97 -5.55 -5.08 11.13
CA LEU A 97 -4.39 -4.24 10.87
C LEU A 97 -4.79 -2.76 10.82
N ALA A 98 -5.85 -2.42 10.10
CA ALA A 98 -6.32 -1.04 10.02
C ALA A 98 -6.70 -0.47 11.41
N VAL A 99 -7.41 -1.25 12.23
CA VAL A 99 -7.80 -0.85 13.59
C VAL A 99 -6.58 -0.65 14.50
N GLN A 100 -5.57 -1.52 14.42
CA GLN A 100 -4.31 -1.35 15.15
C GLN A 100 -3.57 -0.06 14.76
N LEU A 101 -3.57 0.28 13.46
CA LEU A 101 -2.89 1.48 12.97
C LEU A 101 -3.61 2.77 13.35
N ILE A 102 -4.95 2.77 13.47
CA ILE A 102 -5.71 3.92 13.99
C ILE A 102 -5.13 4.39 15.33
N ALA A 103 -4.69 3.45 16.19
CA ALA A 103 -4.11 3.76 17.50
C ALA A 103 -2.76 4.51 17.44
N LYS A 104 -2.12 4.58 16.27
CA LYS A 104 -0.82 5.22 16.05
C LYS A 104 -0.90 6.47 15.19
N LEU A 105 -2.05 6.72 14.55
CA LEU A 105 -2.22 7.85 13.65
C LEU A 105 -2.40 9.19 14.41
N PRO A 106 -1.93 10.31 13.81
CA PRO A 106 -2.24 11.66 14.25
C PRO A 106 -3.75 11.91 14.36
N ILE A 107 -4.17 12.68 15.36
CA ILE A 107 -5.60 12.85 15.68
C ILE A 107 -6.39 13.51 14.54
N ASP A 108 -5.77 14.40 13.78
CA ASP A 108 -6.36 15.03 12.58
C ASP A 108 -6.64 14.01 11.48
N VAL A 109 -5.75 13.04 11.26
CA VAL A 109 -5.94 11.91 10.35
C VAL A 109 -7.10 11.04 10.82
N VAL A 110 -7.12 10.70 12.11
CA VAL A 110 -8.18 9.87 12.72
C VAL A 110 -9.56 10.53 12.57
N ARG A 111 -9.65 11.86 12.71
CA ARG A 111 -10.90 12.60 12.47
C ARG A 111 -11.38 12.49 11.03
N ARG A 112 -10.48 12.48 10.04
CA ARG A 112 -10.85 12.25 8.63
C ARG A 112 -11.40 10.84 8.44
N ILE A 113 -10.73 9.83 8.99
CA ILE A 113 -11.17 8.43 8.95
C ILE A 113 -12.55 8.24 9.62
N ALA A 114 -12.79 8.89 10.76
CA ALA A 114 -14.06 8.82 11.49
C ALA A 114 -15.27 9.38 10.71
N LYS A 115 -15.00 10.26 9.73
CA LYS A 115 -15.98 10.87 8.82
C LYS A 115 -16.05 10.18 7.45
N ALA A 116 -15.15 9.26 7.15
CA ALA A 116 -15.10 8.59 5.86
C ALA A 116 -16.27 7.61 5.69
N GLY A 117 -17.14 7.86 4.72
CA GLY A 117 -18.30 7.01 4.43
C GLY A 117 -17.98 5.75 3.62
N ASN A 118 -16.79 5.67 3.02
CA ASN A 118 -16.38 4.58 2.12
C ASN A 118 -15.54 3.49 2.81
N LEU A 119 -15.29 3.59 4.11
CA LEU A 119 -14.52 2.61 4.87
C LEU A 119 -15.43 1.61 5.59
N ARG A 120 -14.90 0.41 5.83
CA ARG A 120 -15.62 -0.64 6.59
C ARG A 120 -15.93 -0.15 8.00
N MET A 121 -17.15 -0.42 8.46
CA MET A 121 -17.68 0.08 9.73
C MET A 121 -16.77 -0.14 10.95
N PRO A 122 -16.11 -1.29 11.16
CA PRO A 122 -15.22 -1.47 12.31
C PRO A 122 -14.06 -0.46 12.36
N ILE A 123 -13.54 -0.05 11.19
CA ILE A 123 -12.46 0.94 11.06
C ILE A 123 -12.98 2.33 11.47
N VAL A 124 -14.15 2.70 10.95
CA VAL A 124 -14.81 3.98 11.26
C VAL A 124 -15.15 4.06 12.76
N SER A 125 -15.69 2.99 13.34
CA SER A 125 -16.02 2.91 14.76
C SER A 125 -14.79 3.04 15.66
N ALA A 126 -13.68 2.38 15.31
CA ALA A 126 -12.42 2.51 16.04
C ALA A 126 -11.88 3.95 15.98
N ALA A 127 -11.96 4.61 14.83
CA ALA A 127 -11.57 6.00 14.68
C ALA A 127 -12.45 6.94 15.51
N ARG A 128 -13.78 6.78 15.47
CA ARG A 128 -14.72 7.57 16.30
C ARG A 128 -14.42 7.43 17.79
N LYS A 129 -14.20 6.20 18.26
CA LYS A 129 -13.82 5.95 19.68
C LYS A 129 -12.55 6.71 20.06
N ARG A 130 -11.52 6.69 19.21
CA ARG A 130 -10.26 7.42 19.46
C ARG A 130 -10.41 8.94 19.42
N VAL A 131 -11.38 9.49 18.68
CA VAL A 131 -11.64 10.93 18.68
C VAL A 131 -12.30 11.39 19.99
N ILE A 132 -13.11 10.54 20.62
CA ILE A 132 -13.83 10.84 21.86
C ILE A 132 -12.93 10.69 23.08
N VAL A 133 -12.11 9.63 23.12
CA VAL A 133 -11.13 9.39 24.19
C VAL A 133 -9.96 10.34 23.96
N LYS A 134 -10.02 11.53 24.54
CA LYS A 134 -8.96 12.53 24.51
C LYS A 134 -8.26 12.62 25.86
#